data_AF-A0A971E3T8-F1
#
_entry.id   AF-A0A971E3T8-F1
#
_cell.length_a   1.000
_cell.length_b   1.000
_cell.length_c   1.000
_cell.angle_alpha   90.00
_cell.angle_beta   90.00
_cell.angle_gamma   90.00
#
_symmetry.space_group_name_H-M   'P 1'
#
loop_
_entity.id
_entity.type
_entity.pdbx_description
1 polymer ?
#
loop_
_entity_poly.entity_id
_entity_poly.type
_entity_poly.pdbx_seq_one_letter_code
_entity_poly.pdbx_strand_id
1 'polypeptide(L)'
;MIANGKATELRIQSVSLSNFQSHVETQLRFAGEGRLTVIVGPTDSGKTSIVRALKWVIYNQPAGTGFIRAGAATSTVSIELGSGLRVTRLRSASLNQYRLWLPIGRHEAEEQVFEGFGSSVPAEVQRALRVYPVSIGDLVLLVNLAEQLDGPFLGKSVPSTLRAKVLGRLAGSEVLDVASNRLGTDILRASRERERLEHELEAVQSEIDRHSWVIPMLDKIRSADLAVSGINGKVQTIERCRELREKLARLPDPLAAARRADAIRSALSRASALDKLFSERVAKLQQVSSLLQKSDLAAQRVVTAAATVRRLRDEIRRVREAYASLAGELECCPTCGQRLPEDLHSDR
;
A
#
# COMPACT_ATOMS: atom_id res chain seq x y z
N MET A 1 2.59 -26.37 22.75
CA MET A 1 3.43 -27.06 23.74
C MET A 1 3.46 -28.54 23.38
N ILE A 2 4.49 -29.00 22.66
CA ILE A 2 4.72 -30.41 22.37
C ILE A 2 5.73 -30.88 23.40
N ALA A 3 5.34 -31.86 24.22
CA ALA A 3 6.14 -32.37 25.31
C ALA A 3 7.50 -32.88 24.81
N ASN A 4 8.54 -32.40 25.49
CA ASN A 4 9.91 -32.91 25.62
C ASN A 4 10.27 -34.20 24.86
N GLY A 5 11.13 -34.06 23.84
CA GLY A 5 12.52 -34.54 23.94
C GLY A 5 12.82 -36.03 24.02
N LYS A 6 11.85 -36.94 23.88
CA LYS A 6 12.15 -38.34 23.53
C LYS A 6 12.02 -38.50 22.02
N ALA A 7 13.08 -38.97 21.37
CA ALA A 7 12.98 -39.46 20.00
C ALA A 7 11.81 -40.44 19.95
N THR A 8 10.75 -40.07 19.23
CA THR A 8 9.58 -40.94 19.09
C THR A 8 10.05 -42.21 18.40
N GLU A 9 9.96 -43.34 19.08
CA GLU A 9 10.40 -44.61 18.53
C GLU A 9 9.41 -45.04 17.42
N LEU A 10 9.76 -44.74 16.17
CA LEU A 10 8.92 -44.98 14.98
C LEU A 10 9.11 -46.38 14.37
N ARG A 11 9.84 -47.27 15.05
CA ARG A 11 10.02 -48.65 14.58
C ARG A 11 8.69 -49.39 14.64
N ILE A 12 8.38 -50.20 13.62
CA ILE A 12 7.25 -51.13 13.69
C ILE A 12 7.66 -52.28 14.62
N GLN A 13 7.00 -52.37 15.78
CA GLN A 13 7.24 -53.41 16.78
C GLN A 13 6.47 -54.68 16.44
N SER A 14 5.23 -54.54 15.99
CA SER A 14 4.40 -55.67 15.59
C SER A 14 3.40 -55.31 14.51
N VAL A 15 2.99 -56.34 13.76
CA VAL A 15 1.87 -56.28 12.83
C VAL A 15 0.90 -57.42 13.13
N SER A 16 -0.39 -57.11 13.10
CA SER A 16 -1.48 -58.07 13.24
C SER A 16 -2.37 -58.00 12.00
N LEU A 17 -2.65 -59.16 11.40
CA LEU A 17 -3.44 -59.31 10.20
C LEU A 17 -4.63 -60.23 10.50
N SER A 18 -5.83 -59.80 10.14
CA SER A 18 -7.03 -60.64 10.16
C SER A 18 -7.67 -60.64 8.77
N ASN A 19 -7.97 -61.84 8.27
CA ASN A 19 -8.63 -62.10 6.99
C ASN A 19 -8.01 -61.35 5.80
N PHE A 20 -6.68 -61.29 5.74
CA PHE A 20 -5.92 -60.63 4.68
C PHE A 20 -5.24 -61.69 3.79
N GLN A 21 -5.74 -61.85 2.56
CA GLN A 21 -5.32 -62.86 1.61
C GLN A 21 -5.29 -64.27 2.25
N SER A 22 -4.12 -64.92 2.25
CA SER A 22 -3.89 -66.25 2.84
C SER A 22 -3.95 -66.28 4.37
N HIS A 23 -3.94 -65.13 5.06
CA HIS A 23 -3.88 -65.04 6.52
C HIS A 23 -5.29 -64.92 7.12
N VAL A 24 -5.69 -65.90 7.95
CA VAL A 24 -6.92 -65.83 8.76
C VAL A 24 -6.70 -64.94 9.97
N GLU A 25 -5.68 -65.25 10.76
CA GLU A 25 -5.18 -64.47 11.88
C GLU A 25 -3.67 -64.66 11.90
N THR A 26 -2.90 -63.58 11.96
CA THR A 26 -1.44 -63.65 11.99
C THR A 26 -0.92 -62.47 12.78
N GLN A 27 -0.09 -62.75 13.78
CA GLN A 27 0.59 -61.75 14.57
C GLN A 27 2.09 -61.96 14.46
N LEU A 28 2.80 -60.90 14.10
CA LEU A 28 4.25 -60.92 13.94
C LEU A 28 4.85 -59.84 14.83
N ARG A 29 5.83 -60.21 15.63
CA ARG A 29 6.68 -59.29 16.37
C ARG A 29 8.00 -59.18 15.64
N PHE A 30 8.39 -57.96 15.30
CA PHE A 30 9.66 -57.69 14.63
C PHE A 30 10.80 -57.67 15.65
N ALA A 31 12.01 -57.96 15.16
CA ALA A 31 13.22 -57.86 15.97
C ALA A 31 13.47 -56.40 16.39
N GLY A 32 14.14 -56.23 17.53
CA GLY A 32 14.46 -54.91 18.08
C GLY A 32 15.46 -54.12 17.23
N GLU A 33 15.84 -52.95 17.72
CA GLU A 33 16.74 -52.02 17.02
C GLU A 33 18.08 -52.67 16.64
N GLY A 34 18.59 -52.33 15.45
CA GLY A 34 19.83 -52.88 14.91
C GLY A 34 19.75 -54.35 14.48
N ARG A 35 18.56 -54.97 14.47
CA ARG A 35 18.36 -56.36 14.07
C ARG A 35 17.57 -56.48 12.78
N LEU A 36 17.84 -57.56 12.05
CA LEU A 36 17.12 -57.93 10.84
C LEU A 36 16.03 -58.97 11.17
N THR A 37 14.81 -58.75 10.71
CA THR A 37 13.76 -59.78 10.75
C THR A 37 13.69 -60.49 9.41
N VAL A 38 13.86 -61.81 9.40
CA VAL A 38 13.78 -62.64 8.18
C VAL A 38 12.57 -63.56 8.28
N ILE A 39 11.67 -63.48 7.30
CA ILE A 39 10.48 -64.33 7.21
C ILE A 39 10.76 -65.45 6.21
N VAL A 40 10.86 -66.68 6.70
CA VAL A 40 11.17 -67.87 5.88
C VAL A 40 9.96 -68.81 5.78
N GLY A 41 9.91 -69.60 4.72
CA GLY A 41 8.87 -70.61 4.51
C GLY A 41 8.75 -71.04 3.05
N PRO A 42 7.97 -72.10 2.75
CA PRO A 42 7.75 -72.59 1.39
C PRO A 42 7.16 -71.54 0.46
N THR A 43 7.45 -71.59 -0.84
CA THR A 43 6.79 -70.72 -1.83
C THR A 43 5.26 -70.80 -1.70
N ASP A 44 4.59 -69.68 -1.96
CA ASP A 44 3.13 -69.55 -1.85
C ASP A 44 2.54 -69.69 -0.42
N SER A 45 3.38 -69.64 0.61
CA SER A 45 2.94 -69.66 2.02
C SER A 45 2.39 -68.33 2.55
N GLY A 46 2.15 -67.33 1.68
CA GLY A 46 1.66 -66.00 2.09
C GLY A 46 2.72 -65.00 2.57
N LYS A 47 4.02 -65.28 2.44
CA LYS A 47 5.09 -64.33 2.87
C LYS A 47 4.95 -62.95 2.23
N THR A 48 4.70 -62.89 0.92
CA THR A 48 4.50 -61.64 0.19
C THR A 48 3.23 -60.90 0.65
N SER A 49 2.22 -61.62 1.14
CA SER A 49 0.98 -61.04 1.67
C SER A 49 1.24 -60.15 2.89
N ILE A 50 2.26 -60.46 3.70
CA ILE A 50 2.65 -59.64 4.86
C ILE A 50 3.19 -58.27 4.41
N VAL A 51 4.05 -58.24 3.39
CA VAL A 51 4.57 -56.99 2.81
C VAL A 51 3.44 -56.18 2.19
N ARG A 52 2.49 -56.84 1.51
CA ARG A 52 1.29 -56.19 0.96
C ARG A 52 0.38 -55.63 2.05
N ALA A 53 0.24 -56.31 3.19
CA ALA A 53 -0.53 -55.82 4.33
C ALA A 53 0.11 -54.56 4.92
N LEU A 54 1.44 -54.53 5.07
CA LEU A 54 2.17 -53.33 5.48
C LEU A 54 2.00 -52.19 4.48
N LYS A 55 2.11 -52.48 3.18
CA LYS A 55 1.84 -51.49 2.12
C LYS A 55 0.41 -50.95 2.21
N TRP A 56 -0.55 -51.81 2.56
CA TRP A 56 -1.95 -51.44 2.66
C TRP A 56 -2.25 -50.51 3.83
N VAL A 57 -1.76 -50.82 5.03
CA VAL A 57 -1.96 -49.96 6.22
C VAL A 57 -1.16 -48.65 6.14
N ILE A 58 0.00 -48.64 5.49
CA ILE A 58 0.86 -47.43 5.40
C ILE A 58 0.46 -46.52 4.23
N TYR A 59 0.10 -47.09 3.08
CA TYR A 59 -0.10 -46.34 1.84
C TYR A 59 -1.48 -46.49 1.22
N ASN A 60 -2.40 -47.23 1.85
CA ASN A 60 -3.73 -47.55 1.29
C ASN A 60 -3.66 -48.27 -0.07
N GLN A 61 -2.66 -49.13 -0.29
CA GLN A 61 -2.46 -49.91 -1.52
C GLN A 61 -2.29 -51.40 -1.23
N PRO A 62 -2.95 -52.31 -1.96
CA PRO A 62 -3.75 -52.08 -3.17
C PRO A 62 -5.16 -51.53 -2.87
N ALA A 63 -5.77 -50.90 -3.88
CA ALA A 63 -7.15 -50.44 -3.82
C ALA A 63 -8.15 -51.60 -3.95
N GLY A 64 -9.43 -51.32 -3.65
CA GLY A 64 -10.51 -52.29 -3.76
C GLY A 64 -10.65 -53.21 -2.54
N THR A 65 -11.12 -54.44 -2.77
CA THR A 65 -11.41 -55.44 -1.74
C THR A 65 -10.84 -56.83 -2.07
N GLY A 66 -10.07 -56.98 -3.16
CA GLY A 66 -9.52 -58.26 -3.60
C GLY A 66 -8.49 -58.89 -2.66
N PHE A 67 -8.03 -58.14 -1.65
CA PHE A 67 -7.17 -58.66 -0.59
C PHE A 67 -7.96 -59.26 0.59
N ILE A 68 -9.29 -59.06 0.65
CA ILE A 68 -10.13 -59.69 1.67
C ILE A 68 -10.17 -61.19 1.38
N ARG A 69 -9.89 -62.02 2.40
CA ARG A 69 -9.92 -63.48 2.27
C ARG A 69 -11.31 -63.96 1.79
N ALA A 70 -11.34 -64.93 0.88
CA ALA A 70 -12.58 -65.56 0.45
C ALA A 70 -13.35 -66.15 1.64
N GLY A 71 -14.65 -65.83 1.74
CA GLY A 71 -15.52 -66.23 2.85
C GLY A 71 -15.48 -65.31 4.07
N ALA A 72 -14.61 -64.28 4.10
CA ALA A 72 -14.59 -63.28 5.15
C ALA A 72 -15.32 -62.00 4.74
N ALA A 73 -16.03 -61.37 5.69
CA ALA A 73 -16.76 -60.12 5.46
C ALA A 73 -15.86 -58.88 5.58
N THR A 74 -14.80 -58.97 6.38
CA THR A 74 -13.92 -57.86 6.75
C THR A 74 -12.46 -58.30 6.67
N SER A 75 -11.57 -57.33 6.42
CA SER A 75 -10.12 -57.50 6.56
C SER A 75 -9.56 -56.35 7.39
N THR A 76 -8.65 -56.68 8.30
CA THR A 76 -8.05 -55.73 9.23
C THR A 76 -6.55 -55.94 9.29
N VAL A 77 -5.79 -54.85 9.20
CA VAL A 77 -4.34 -54.86 9.41
C VAL A 77 -4.01 -53.78 10.43
N SER A 78 -3.29 -54.15 11.48
CA SER A 78 -2.87 -53.26 12.55
C SER A 78 -1.36 -53.27 12.68
N ILE A 79 -0.75 -52.09 12.82
CA ILE A 79 0.66 -51.92 13.15
C ILE A 79 0.78 -51.18 14.47
N GLU A 80 1.73 -51.62 15.30
CA GLU A 80 2.09 -50.97 16.55
C GLU A 80 3.56 -50.56 16.48
N LEU A 81 3.82 -49.30 16.79
CA LEU A 81 5.17 -48.75 16.84
C LEU A 81 5.76 -48.85 18.24
N GLY A 82 7.09 -48.85 18.36
CA GLY A 82 7.77 -48.87 19.66
C GLY A 82 7.40 -47.70 20.59
N SER A 83 6.91 -46.60 20.02
CA SER A 83 6.35 -45.45 20.77
C SER A 83 5.00 -45.73 21.45
N GLY A 84 4.35 -46.86 21.18
CA GLY A 84 2.98 -47.18 21.62
C GLY A 84 1.89 -46.66 20.68
N LEU A 85 2.27 -45.95 19.61
CA LEU A 85 1.36 -45.52 18.56
C LEU A 85 0.85 -46.75 17.78
N ARG A 86 -0.47 -46.85 17.60
CA ARG A 86 -1.09 -47.93 16.83
C ARG A 86 -1.91 -47.37 15.67
N VAL A 87 -1.76 -47.97 14.50
CA VAL A 87 -2.59 -47.68 13.32
C VAL A 87 -3.28 -48.96 12.87
N THR A 88 -4.59 -48.93 12.77
CA THR A 88 -5.38 -50.02 12.24
C THR A 88 -6.13 -49.57 11.00
N ARG A 89 -6.05 -50.39 9.96
CA ARG A 89 -6.76 -50.23 8.71
C ARG A 89 -7.80 -51.34 8.60
N LEU A 90 -9.07 -50.95 8.45
CA LEU A 90 -10.22 -51.85 8.35
C LEU A 90 -10.97 -51.60 7.04
N ARG A 91 -11.31 -52.69 6.35
CA ARG A 91 -12.13 -52.66 5.14
C ARG A 91 -13.12 -53.81 5.12
N SER A 92 -14.34 -53.49 4.73
CA SER A 92 -15.37 -54.43 4.30
C SER A 92 -16.03 -53.91 3.02
N ALA A 93 -17.09 -54.59 2.56
CA ALA A 93 -17.92 -54.09 1.48
C ALA A 93 -18.54 -52.72 1.79
N SER A 94 -18.93 -52.48 3.05
CA SER A 94 -19.61 -51.25 3.50
C SER A 94 -18.72 -50.30 4.31
N LEU A 95 -17.68 -50.81 4.98
CA LEU A 95 -16.83 -50.03 5.87
C LEU A 95 -15.46 -49.75 5.24
N ASN A 96 -15.01 -48.51 5.43
CA ASN A 96 -13.71 -48.05 4.98
C ASN A 96 -13.11 -47.12 6.03
N GLN A 97 -12.30 -47.66 6.93
CA GLN A 97 -11.91 -46.96 8.15
C GLN A 97 -10.42 -47.05 8.44
N TYR A 98 -9.85 -45.96 8.95
CA TYR A 98 -8.59 -45.95 9.69
C TYR A 98 -8.90 -45.66 11.16
N ARG A 99 -8.15 -46.30 12.06
CA ARG A 99 -8.15 -46.00 13.49
C ARG A 99 -6.72 -45.73 13.93
N LEU A 100 -6.52 -44.63 14.64
CA LEU A 100 -5.23 -44.19 15.15
C LEU A 100 -5.32 -44.10 16.66
N TRP A 101 -4.45 -44.81 17.37
CA TRP A 101 -4.29 -44.66 18.82
C TRP A 101 -3.01 -43.88 19.09
N LEU A 102 -3.16 -42.70 19.69
CA LEU A 102 -2.05 -41.83 20.07
C LEU A 102 -1.76 -41.99 21.57
N PRO A 103 -0.53 -42.32 21.99
CA PRO A 103 -0.19 -42.42 23.40
C PRO A 103 -0.16 -41.02 24.04
N ILE A 104 -1.07 -40.74 24.97
CA ILE A 104 -1.13 -39.48 25.71
C ILE A 104 -0.40 -39.59 27.07
N GLY A 105 -0.25 -40.81 27.59
CA GLY A 105 0.40 -41.09 28.88
C GLY A 105 1.03 -42.48 28.95
N ARG A 106 1.41 -42.93 30.16
CA ARG A 106 2.01 -44.26 30.34
C ARG A 106 1.05 -45.42 30.07
N HIS A 107 -0.27 -45.20 30.23
CA HIS A 107 -1.31 -46.23 30.05
C HIS A 107 -2.58 -45.72 29.36
N GLU A 108 -2.56 -44.50 28.81
CA GLU A 108 -3.72 -43.88 28.17
C GLU A 108 -3.40 -43.55 26.71
N ALA A 109 -4.36 -43.88 25.83
CA ALA A 109 -4.28 -43.59 24.41
C ALA A 109 -5.60 -42.98 23.91
N GLU A 110 -5.49 -41.95 23.07
CA GLU A 110 -6.62 -41.36 22.37
C GLU A 110 -6.92 -42.17 21.13
N GLU A 111 -8.16 -42.63 20.96
CA GLU A 111 -8.60 -43.23 19.70
C GLU A 111 -9.21 -42.15 18.78
N GLN A 112 -8.67 -42.07 17.57
CA GLN A 112 -9.20 -41.25 16.49
C GLN A 112 -9.62 -42.14 15.33
N VAL A 113 -10.86 -41.95 14.87
CA VAL A 113 -11.48 -42.76 13.82
C VAL A 113 -11.69 -41.90 12.58
N PHE A 114 -11.24 -42.41 11.44
CA PHE A 114 -11.30 -41.71 10.16
C PHE A 114 -12.06 -42.53 9.12
N GLU A 115 -13.08 -41.92 8.53
CA GLU A 115 -13.91 -42.47 7.45
C GLU A 115 -14.01 -41.44 6.32
N GLY A 116 -14.46 -41.85 5.13
CA GLY A 116 -14.71 -40.92 4.01
C GLY A 116 -13.47 -40.29 3.35
N PHE A 117 -12.25 -40.74 3.66
CA PHE A 117 -10.98 -40.19 3.12
C PHE A 117 -10.67 -40.57 1.65
N GLY A 118 -11.61 -41.20 0.94
CA GLY A 118 -11.44 -41.59 -0.46
C GLY A 118 -10.32 -42.61 -0.69
N SER A 119 -9.38 -42.27 -1.57
CA SER A 119 -8.26 -43.13 -2.00
C SER A 119 -6.93 -42.83 -1.29
N SER A 120 -6.80 -41.67 -0.63
CA SER A 120 -5.59 -41.27 0.11
C SER A 120 -5.62 -41.73 1.57
N VAL A 121 -4.45 -41.89 2.19
CA VAL A 121 -4.36 -42.10 3.64
C VAL A 121 -4.72 -40.79 4.36
N PRO A 122 -5.50 -40.81 5.47
CA PRO A 122 -5.75 -39.61 6.27
C PRO A 122 -4.47 -38.88 6.69
N ALA A 123 -4.48 -37.56 6.66
CA ALA A 123 -3.30 -36.73 6.92
C ALA A 123 -2.77 -36.91 8.35
N GLU A 124 -3.65 -37.17 9.32
CA GLU A 124 -3.33 -37.48 10.71
C GLU A 124 -2.52 -38.76 10.81
N VAL A 125 -2.95 -39.83 10.12
CA VAL A 125 -2.25 -41.12 10.09
C VAL A 125 -0.88 -40.97 9.43
N GLN A 126 -0.78 -40.24 8.31
CA GLN A 126 0.51 -39.99 7.65
C GLN A 126 1.47 -39.19 8.55
N ARG A 127 0.97 -38.14 9.22
CA ARG A 127 1.75 -37.36 10.20
C ARG A 127 2.21 -38.19 11.38
N ALA A 128 1.37 -39.09 11.85
CA ALA A 128 1.66 -39.97 12.97
C ALA A 128 2.74 -41.01 12.61
N LEU A 129 2.64 -41.65 11.43
CA LEU A 129 3.63 -42.62 10.93
C LEU A 129 4.92 -41.96 10.41
N ARG A 130 4.86 -40.69 10.00
CA ARG A 130 5.93 -39.97 9.29
C ARG A 130 6.43 -40.66 8.02
N VAL A 131 5.53 -41.37 7.36
CA VAL A 131 5.79 -42.05 6.09
C VAL A 131 4.89 -41.46 5.02
N TYR A 132 5.51 -41.04 3.91
CA TYR A 132 4.82 -40.34 2.82
C TYR A 132 5.26 -40.91 1.47
N PRO A 133 4.33 -41.06 0.51
CA PRO A 133 4.71 -41.20 -0.89
C PRO A 133 5.49 -39.97 -1.35
N VAL A 134 6.61 -40.18 -2.04
CA VAL A 134 7.46 -39.11 -2.55
C VAL A 134 7.16 -38.93 -4.04
N SER A 135 6.50 -37.83 -4.40
CA SER A 135 6.09 -37.55 -5.79
C SER A 135 7.07 -36.62 -6.51
N ILE A 136 7.82 -37.10 -7.50
CA ILE A 136 8.81 -36.34 -8.27
C ILE A 136 8.35 -36.29 -9.73
N GLY A 137 7.79 -35.15 -10.15
CA GLY A 137 7.04 -35.08 -11.41
C GLY A 137 5.87 -36.06 -11.38
N ASP A 138 5.78 -36.93 -12.38
CA ASP A 138 4.73 -37.95 -12.49
C ASP A 138 5.07 -39.26 -11.74
N LEU A 139 6.26 -39.35 -11.14
CA LEU A 139 6.70 -40.57 -10.45
C LEU A 139 6.38 -40.50 -8.97
N VAL A 140 5.62 -41.48 -8.47
CA VAL A 140 5.37 -41.66 -7.04
C VAL A 140 6.24 -42.79 -6.53
N LEU A 141 7.13 -42.49 -5.58
CA LEU A 141 8.05 -43.43 -4.96
C LEU A 141 7.63 -43.76 -3.53
N LEU A 142 7.58 -45.05 -3.20
CA LEU A 142 7.33 -45.55 -1.85
C LEU A 142 8.66 -46.00 -1.23
N VAL A 143 9.48 -45.04 -0.78
CA VAL A 143 10.89 -45.28 -0.43
C VAL A 143 11.07 -46.31 0.70
N ASN A 144 10.07 -46.43 1.59
CA ASN A 144 10.13 -47.33 2.75
C ASN A 144 9.76 -48.80 2.44
N LEU A 145 9.21 -49.11 1.27
CA LEU A 145 8.78 -50.47 0.91
C LEU A 145 9.12 -50.78 -0.55
N ALA A 146 9.85 -51.88 -0.77
CA ALA A 146 10.11 -52.43 -2.09
C ALA A 146 9.21 -53.66 -2.34
N GLU A 147 8.64 -53.75 -3.54
CA GLU A 147 7.85 -54.89 -3.97
C GLU A 147 8.71 -56.03 -4.54
N GLN A 148 8.08 -57.20 -4.66
CA GLN A 148 8.71 -58.35 -5.27
C GLN A 148 8.99 -58.06 -6.76
N LEU A 149 10.23 -58.31 -7.19
CA LEU A 149 10.72 -58.01 -8.55
C LEU A 149 10.82 -56.52 -8.87
N ASP A 150 10.74 -55.62 -7.87
CA ASP A 150 11.11 -54.23 -8.10
C ASP A 150 12.56 -54.16 -8.61
N GLY A 151 12.75 -53.46 -9.72
CA GLY A 151 14.07 -53.18 -10.23
C GLY A 151 14.88 -52.34 -9.23
N PRO A 152 16.21 -52.27 -9.38
CA PRO A 152 17.04 -51.43 -8.53
C PRO A 152 16.51 -49.99 -8.48
N PHE A 153 16.53 -49.37 -7.30
CA PHE A 153 16.16 -47.97 -7.11
C PHE A 153 16.99 -47.08 -8.06
N LEU A 154 16.31 -46.26 -8.88
CA LEU A 154 16.92 -45.46 -9.95
C LEU A 154 17.76 -46.28 -10.96
N GLY A 155 17.36 -47.53 -11.20
CA GLY A 155 17.96 -48.40 -12.20
C GLY A 155 17.71 -47.96 -13.64
N LYS A 156 18.14 -48.78 -14.60
CA LYS A 156 18.07 -48.48 -16.05
C LYS A 156 16.64 -48.27 -16.57
N SER A 157 15.62 -48.80 -15.89
CA SER A 157 14.21 -48.63 -16.24
C SER A 157 13.68 -47.22 -15.98
N VAL A 158 14.37 -46.40 -15.18
CA VAL A 158 13.97 -45.03 -14.87
C VAL A 158 14.64 -44.05 -15.84
N PRO A 159 13.89 -43.18 -16.56
CA PRO A 159 14.45 -42.18 -17.47
C PRO A 159 15.53 -41.31 -16.82
N SER A 160 16.57 -40.95 -17.56
CA SER A 160 17.71 -40.16 -17.04
C SER A 160 17.30 -38.82 -16.44
N THR A 161 16.36 -38.13 -17.09
CA THR A 161 15.78 -36.86 -16.61
C THR A 161 15.10 -37.01 -15.26
N LEU A 162 14.37 -38.10 -15.07
CA LEU A 162 13.66 -38.41 -13.84
C LEU A 162 14.62 -38.80 -12.73
N ARG A 163 15.68 -39.57 -13.04
CA ARG A 163 16.77 -39.87 -12.10
C ARG A 163 17.47 -38.59 -11.62
N ALA A 164 17.76 -37.66 -12.53
CA ALA A 164 18.33 -36.36 -12.17
C ALA A 164 17.40 -35.56 -11.26
N LYS A 165 16.09 -35.52 -11.54
CA LYS A 165 15.10 -34.87 -10.66
C LYS A 165 15.04 -35.52 -9.27
N VAL A 166 15.10 -36.85 -9.19
CA VAL A 166 15.10 -37.56 -7.89
C VAL A 166 16.36 -37.22 -7.09
N LEU A 167 17.53 -37.26 -7.72
CA LEU A 167 18.78 -36.89 -7.08
C LEU A 167 18.79 -35.41 -6.67
N GLY A 168 18.27 -34.52 -7.50
CA GLY A 168 18.16 -33.10 -7.18
C GLY A 168 17.25 -32.84 -5.98
N ARG A 169 16.12 -33.55 -5.90
CA ARG A 169 15.24 -33.46 -4.73
C ARG A 169 15.87 -34.01 -3.46
N LEU A 170 16.58 -35.14 -3.55
CA LEU A 170 17.33 -35.71 -2.42
C LEU A 170 18.45 -34.77 -1.94
N ALA A 171 19.13 -34.10 -2.87
CA ALA A 171 20.17 -33.12 -2.57
C ALA A 171 19.62 -31.76 -2.13
N GLY A 172 18.30 -31.52 -2.24
CA GLY A 172 17.68 -30.22 -1.98
C GLY A 172 17.97 -29.15 -3.04
N SER A 173 18.49 -29.52 -4.21
CA SER A 173 18.81 -28.59 -5.30
C SER A 173 17.58 -28.14 -6.11
N GLU A 174 16.43 -28.79 -5.95
CA GLU A 174 15.17 -28.44 -6.63
C GLU A 174 14.78 -26.96 -6.41
N VAL A 175 15.05 -26.43 -5.21
CA VAL A 175 14.79 -25.03 -4.89
C VAL A 175 15.59 -24.09 -5.79
N LEU A 176 16.84 -24.46 -6.09
CA LEU A 176 17.73 -23.69 -6.95
C LEU A 176 17.27 -23.74 -8.41
N ASP A 177 16.80 -24.90 -8.87
CA ASP A 177 16.28 -25.07 -10.23
C ASP A 177 15.01 -24.23 -10.44
N VAL A 178 14.09 -24.25 -9.47
CA VAL A 178 12.87 -23.44 -9.52
C VAL A 178 13.19 -21.95 -9.49
N ALA A 179 14.12 -21.53 -8.63
CA ALA A 179 14.56 -20.14 -8.55
C ALA A 179 15.18 -19.68 -9.88
N SER A 180 16.07 -20.49 -10.47
CA SER A 180 16.74 -20.18 -11.74
C SER A 180 15.75 -20.02 -12.89
N ASN A 181 14.74 -20.89 -13.00
CA ASN A 181 13.71 -20.79 -14.02
C ASN A 181 12.87 -19.51 -13.86
N ARG A 182 12.47 -19.16 -12.63
CA ARG A 182 11.71 -17.93 -12.36
C ARG A 182 12.51 -16.68 -12.71
N LEU A 183 13.77 -16.63 -12.27
CA LEU A 183 14.68 -15.53 -12.60
C LEU A 183 14.86 -15.40 -14.11
N GLY A 184 15.01 -16.52 -14.83
CA GLY A 184 15.06 -16.52 -16.30
C GLY A 184 13.81 -15.91 -16.94
N THR A 185 12.62 -16.25 -16.45
CA THR A 185 11.37 -15.65 -16.95
C THR A 185 11.26 -14.16 -16.64
N ASP A 186 11.70 -13.73 -15.46
CA ASP A 186 11.66 -12.32 -15.06
C ASP A 186 12.64 -11.49 -15.87
N ILE A 187 13.84 -12.02 -16.15
CA ILE A 187 14.83 -11.39 -17.04
C ILE A 187 14.24 -11.19 -18.44
N LEU A 188 13.56 -12.19 -18.99
CA LEU A 188 12.93 -12.08 -20.31
C LEU A 188 11.82 -11.03 -20.34
N ARG A 189 10.98 -10.97 -19.30
CA ARG A 189 9.93 -9.94 -19.19
C ARG A 189 10.52 -8.54 -19.09
N ALA A 190 11.50 -8.35 -18.21
CA ALA A 190 12.17 -7.07 -18.03
C ALA A 190 12.85 -6.60 -19.32
N SER A 191 13.46 -7.54 -20.07
CA SER A 191 14.10 -7.22 -21.35
C SER A 191 13.10 -6.74 -22.41
N ARG A 192 11.94 -7.40 -22.52
CA ARG A 192 10.87 -6.97 -23.44
C ARG A 192 10.26 -5.62 -23.07
N GLU A 193 10.08 -5.39 -21.77
CA GLU A 193 9.57 -4.11 -21.29
C GLU A 193 10.55 -2.97 -21.55
N ARG A 194 11.85 -3.24 -21.38
CA ARG A 194 12.91 -2.28 -21.75
C ARG A 194 12.82 -1.92 -23.22
N GLU A 195 12.74 -2.90 -24.12
CA GLU A 195 12.65 -2.67 -25.56
C GLU A 195 11.39 -1.87 -25.95
N ARG A 196 10.24 -2.15 -25.30
CA ARG A 196 9.02 -1.35 -25.47
C ARG A 196 9.21 0.10 -25.06
N LEU A 197 9.78 0.33 -23.88
CA LEU A 197 10.02 1.68 -23.36
C LEU A 197 11.05 2.45 -24.18
N GLU A 198 12.07 1.77 -24.71
CA GLU A 198 13.05 2.35 -25.64
C GLU A 198 12.37 2.85 -26.92
N HIS A 199 11.47 2.05 -27.52
CA HIS A 199 10.69 2.50 -28.67
C HIS A 199 9.70 3.63 -28.37
N GLU A 200 9.04 3.60 -27.21
CA GLU A 200 8.16 4.70 -26.78
C GLU A 200 8.95 6.00 -26.58
N LEU A 201 10.16 5.92 -26.02
CA LEU A 201 11.04 7.06 -25.84
C LEU A 201 11.47 7.65 -27.19
N GLU A 202 11.85 6.82 -28.16
CA GLU A 202 12.18 7.26 -29.51
C GLU A 202 11.00 7.97 -30.19
N ALA A 203 9.79 7.42 -30.05
CA ALA A 203 8.58 8.03 -30.60
C ALA A 203 8.30 9.41 -29.99
N VAL A 204 8.36 9.51 -28.66
CA VAL A 204 8.16 10.78 -27.93
C VAL A 204 9.23 11.80 -28.31
N GLN A 205 10.49 11.40 -28.40
CA GLN A 205 11.58 12.28 -28.82
C GLN A 205 11.34 12.84 -30.23
N SER A 206 10.89 12.00 -31.16
CA SER A 206 10.50 12.42 -32.51
C SER A 206 9.32 13.41 -32.51
N GLU A 207 8.36 13.27 -31.58
CA GLU A 207 7.29 14.27 -31.41
C GLU A 207 7.83 15.61 -30.91
N ILE A 208 8.71 15.59 -29.90
CA ILE A 208 9.36 16.79 -29.36
C ILE A 208 10.12 17.52 -30.47
N ASP A 209 10.91 16.79 -31.26
CA ASP A 209 11.69 17.35 -32.36
C ASP A 209 10.79 17.98 -33.43
N ARG A 210 9.65 17.34 -33.76
CA ARG A 210 8.64 17.91 -34.68
C ARG A 210 8.04 19.22 -34.18
N HIS A 211 7.98 19.44 -32.86
CA HIS A 211 7.46 20.65 -32.24
C HIS A 211 8.54 21.67 -31.83
N SER A 212 9.80 21.42 -32.18
CA SER A 212 10.93 22.31 -31.84
C SER A 212 10.77 23.74 -32.38
N TRP A 213 10.03 23.93 -33.48
CA TRP A 213 9.75 25.23 -34.08
C TRP A 213 8.89 26.18 -33.23
N VAL A 214 8.18 25.66 -32.21
CA VAL A 214 7.29 26.45 -31.36
C VAL A 214 8.09 27.49 -30.55
N ILE A 215 9.30 27.15 -30.11
CA ILE A 215 10.14 28.06 -29.33
C ILE A 215 10.54 29.31 -30.16
N PRO A 216 11.14 29.17 -31.36
CA PRO A 216 11.39 30.32 -32.24
C PRO A 216 10.15 31.12 -32.62
N MET A 217 8.99 30.46 -32.75
CA MET A 217 7.73 31.14 -33.07
C MET A 217 7.23 32.02 -31.92
N LEU A 218 7.34 31.55 -30.68
CA LEU A 218 7.03 32.35 -29.49
C LEU A 218 7.89 33.61 -29.40
N ASP A 219 9.18 33.50 -29.73
CA ASP A 219 10.07 34.67 -29.75
C ASP A 219 9.68 35.68 -30.83
N LYS A 220 9.25 35.20 -32.01
CA LYS A 220 8.69 36.08 -33.06
C LYS A 220 7.43 36.80 -32.59
N ILE A 221 6.51 36.09 -31.94
CA ILE A 221 5.27 36.68 -31.40
C ILE A 221 5.60 37.76 -30.38
N ARG A 222 6.52 37.50 -29.43
CA ARG A 222 6.98 38.50 -28.46
C ARG A 222 7.56 39.74 -29.12
N SER A 223 8.37 39.56 -30.18
CA SER A 223 8.93 40.69 -30.93
C SER A 223 7.85 41.52 -31.64
N ALA A 224 6.80 40.86 -32.15
CA ALA A 224 5.65 41.52 -32.78
C ALA A 224 4.82 42.30 -31.74
N ASP A 225 4.58 41.73 -30.56
CA ASP A 225 3.87 42.41 -29.47
C ASP A 225 4.59 43.68 -29.00
N LEU A 226 5.93 43.64 -28.92
CA LEU A 226 6.74 44.82 -28.63
C LEU A 226 6.59 45.90 -29.72
N ALA A 227 6.59 45.50 -31.00
CA ALA A 227 6.39 46.42 -32.10
C ALA A 227 4.98 47.06 -32.08
N VAL A 228 3.94 46.26 -31.82
CA VAL A 228 2.55 46.73 -31.67
C VAL A 228 2.42 47.70 -30.50
N SER A 229 3.03 47.41 -29.36
CA SER A 229 3.06 48.31 -28.20
C SER A 229 3.74 49.64 -28.55
N GLY A 230 4.83 49.61 -29.33
CA GLY A 230 5.49 50.81 -29.84
C GLY A 230 4.62 51.62 -30.81
N ILE A 231 3.85 50.96 -31.68
CA ILE A 231 2.90 51.63 -32.59
C ILE A 231 1.78 52.30 -31.79
N ASN A 232 1.21 51.61 -30.79
CA ASN A 232 0.16 52.18 -29.95
C ASN A 232 0.62 53.44 -29.21
N GLY A 233 1.87 53.49 -28.74
CA GLY A 233 2.45 54.71 -28.16
C GLY A 233 2.53 55.88 -29.16
N LYS A 234 2.87 55.58 -30.43
CA LYS A 234 2.87 56.61 -31.49
C LYS A 234 1.46 57.09 -31.82
N VAL A 235 0.47 56.20 -31.86
CA VAL A 235 -0.94 56.55 -32.09
C VAL A 235 -1.45 57.50 -31.01
N GLN A 236 -1.19 57.20 -29.73
CA GLN A 236 -1.54 58.09 -28.61
C GLN A 236 -0.89 59.48 -28.73
N THR A 237 0.35 59.52 -29.22
CA THR A 237 1.06 60.80 -29.45
C THR A 237 0.38 61.60 -30.57
N ILE A 238 -0.03 60.95 -31.65
CA ILE A 238 -0.77 61.59 -32.76
C ILE A 238 -2.13 62.11 -32.29
N GLU A 239 -2.86 61.33 -31.49
CA GLU A 239 -4.13 61.75 -30.90
C GLU A 239 -3.94 63.00 -30.03
N ARG A 240 -2.91 63.01 -29.18
CA ARG A 240 -2.57 64.18 -28.35
C ARG A 240 -2.21 65.41 -29.20
N CYS A 241 -1.47 65.22 -30.30
CA CYS A 241 -1.19 66.30 -31.25
C CYS A 241 -2.46 66.80 -31.95
N ARG A 242 -3.40 65.92 -32.31
CA ARG A 242 -4.71 66.31 -32.87
C ARG A 242 -5.53 67.10 -31.86
N GLU A 243 -5.61 66.66 -30.61
CA GLU A 243 -6.27 67.40 -29.53
C GLU A 243 -5.64 68.78 -29.33
N LEU A 244 -4.32 68.88 -29.32
CA LEU A 244 -3.61 70.16 -29.18
C LEU A 244 -3.88 71.07 -30.38
N ARG A 245 -3.93 70.52 -31.60
CA ARG A 245 -4.28 71.26 -32.82
C ARG A 245 -5.73 71.74 -32.78
N GLU A 246 -6.65 70.92 -32.28
CA GLU A 246 -8.05 71.31 -32.12
C GLU A 246 -8.22 72.38 -31.03
N LYS A 247 -7.50 72.27 -29.91
CA LYS A 247 -7.41 73.31 -28.88
C LYS A 247 -6.82 74.61 -29.44
N LEU A 248 -5.80 74.52 -30.30
CA LEU A 248 -5.22 75.68 -30.99
C LEU A 248 -6.22 76.33 -31.95
N ALA A 249 -7.01 75.54 -32.68
CA ALA A 249 -8.05 76.03 -33.58
C ALA A 249 -9.24 76.68 -32.84
N ARG A 250 -9.46 76.32 -31.56
CA ARG A 250 -10.47 76.93 -30.68
C ARG A 250 -9.97 78.21 -29.99
N LEU A 251 -8.70 78.59 -30.14
CA LEU A 251 -8.22 79.89 -29.67
C LEU A 251 -8.81 80.99 -30.59
N PRO A 252 -9.36 82.08 -30.03
CA PRO A 252 -9.94 83.15 -30.82
C PRO A 252 -8.87 83.85 -31.67
N ASP A 253 -9.21 84.04 -32.94
CA ASP A 253 -8.41 84.67 -34.00
C ASP A 253 -7.63 85.92 -33.51
N PRO A 254 -6.28 85.98 -33.65
CA PRO A 254 -5.48 87.13 -33.25
C PRO A 254 -5.90 88.45 -33.94
N LEU A 255 -6.63 88.40 -35.07
CA LEU A 255 -7.20 89.58 -35.73
C LEU A 255 -8.48 90.12 -35.07
N ALA A 256 -9.19 89.32 -34.25
CA ALA A 256 -10.35 89.77 -33.49
C ALA A 256 -9.98 90.54 -32.21
N ALA A 257 -8.77 90.32 -31.67
CA ALA A 257 -8.23 91.07 -30.53
C ALA A 257 -7.87 92.52 -30.90
N ALA A 258 -7.40 92.76 -32.13
CA ALA A 258 -7.05 94.10 -32.62
C ALA A 258 -8.27 95.02 -32.85
N ARG A 259 -9.42 94.46 -33.28
CA ARG A 259 -10.66 95.25 -33.49
C ARG A 259 -11.39 95.65 -32.20
N ARG A 260 -11.15 94.93 -31.10
CA ARG A 260 -11.67 95.30 -29.76
C ARG A 260 -10.88 96.44 -29.12
N ALA A 261 -9.61 96.64 -29.49
CA ALA A 261 -8.76 97.69 -28.95
C ALA A 261 -9.19 99.12 -29.36
N ASP A 262 -9.77 99.29 -30.56
CA ASP A 262 -10.29 100.60 -31.00
C ASP A 262 -11.71 100.91 -30.49
N ALA A 263 -12.52 99.89 -30.18
CA ALA A 263 -13.80 100.07 -29.48
C ALA A 263 -13.62 100.37 -27.97
N ILE A 264 -12.51 99.95 -27.38
CA ILE A 264 -12.15 100.24 -25.97
C ILE A 264 -11.65 101.69 -25.81
N ARG A 265 -11.14 102.31 -26.89
CA ARG A 265 -10.71 103.73 -26.89
C ARG A 265 -11.89 104.72 -26.81
N SER A 266 -13.09 104.33 -27.24
CA SER A 266 -14.32 105.12 -27.13
C SER A 266 -15.19 104.78 -25.91
N ALA A 267 -14.92 103.65 -25.24
CA ALA A 267 -15.49 103.30 -23.93
C ALA A 267 -14.73 103.95 -22.75
N LEU A 268 -13.54 104.49 -23.00
CA LEU A 268 -12.65 105.15 -22.04
C LEU A 268 -13.09 106.57 -21.62
N SER A 269 -14.30 107.01 -21.97
CA SER A 269 -14.90 108.27 -21.50
C SER A 269 -16.01 108.08 -20.45
N ARG A 270 -16.21 106.85 -19.95
CA ARG A 270 -17.21 106.54 -18.90
C ARG A 270 -16.64 105.70 -17.75
N ALA A 271 -15.33 105.77 -17.52
CA ALA A 271 -14.68 105.30 -16.30
C ALA A 271 -14.61 106.43 -15.27
N SER A 272 -15.72 106.75 -14.62
CA SER A 272 -15.72 107.71 -13.50
C SER A 272 -16.73 107.40 -12.38
N ALA A 273 -17.02 106.12 -12.09
CA ALA A 273 -17.90 105.80 -10.95
C ALA A 273 -17.79 104.41 -10.29
N LEU A 274 -16.96 103.46 -10.75
CA LEU A 274 -17.03 102.06 -10.25
C LEU A 274 -15.71 101.48 -9.71
N ASP A 275 -14.77 102.34 -9.33
CA ASP A 275 -13.46 101.93 -8.78
C ASP A 275 -13.42 101.86 -7.24
N LYS A 276 -14.54 102.18 -6.55
CA LYS A 276 -14.63 102.18 -5.08
C LYS A 276 -15.35 100.96 -4.47
N LEU A 277 -16.13 100.21 -5.25
CA LEU A 277 -16.98 99.12 -4.73
C LEU A 277 -16.41 97.71 -4.95
N PHE A 278 -15.39 97.56 -5.80
CA PHE A 278 -14.81 96.25 -6.14
C PHE A 278 -13.64 95.86 -5.23
N SER A 279 -12.88 96.83 -4.70
CA SER A 279 -11.71 96.58 -3.83
C SER A 279 -12.07 96.06 -2.44
N GLU A 280 -13.24 96.42 -1.89
CA GLU A 280 -13.69 95.95 -0.57
C GLU A 280 -14.24 94.51 -0.57
N ARG A 281 -14.78 94.04 -1.70
CA ARG A 281 -15.35 92.68 -1.81
C ARG A 281 -14.30 91.61 -2.12
N VAL A 282 -13.22 91.95 -2.82
CA VAL A 282 -12.13 91.03 -3.13
C VAL A 282 -11.28 90.72 -1.89
N ALA A 283 -11.07 91.69 -1.00
CA ALA A 283 -10.34 91.49 0.26
C ALA A 283 -11.03 90.52 1.23
N LYS A 284 -12.38 90.57 1.32
CA LYS A 284 -13.17 89.66 2.17
C LYS A 284 -13.19 88.22 1.65
N LEU A 285 -13.15 88.01 0.33
CA LEU A 285 -13.15 86.67 -0.28
C LEU A 285 -11.81 85.94 -0.12
N GLN A 286 -10.68 86.66 -0.09
CA GLN A 286 -9.36 86.07 0.18
C GLN A 286 -9.17 85.67 1.66
N GLN A 287 -9.83 86.37 2.59
CA GLN A 287 -9.78 86.05 4.02
C GLN A 287 -10.55 84.76 4.36
N VAL A 288 -11.66 84.49 3.66
CA VAL A 288 -12.52 83.31 3.86
C VAL A 288 -11.89 82.02 3.28
N SER A 289 -11.17 82.07 2.15
CA SER A 289 -10.53 80.86 1.59
C SER A 289 -9.37 80.34 2.47
N SER A 290 -8.66 81.25 3.16
CA SER A 290 -7.56 80.90 4.07
C SER A 290 -8.02 80.23 5.37
N LEU A 291 -9.26 80.47 5.81
CA LEU A 291 -9.87 79.83 6.99
C LEU A 291 -10.45 78.45 6.65
N LEU A 292 -10.98 78.27 5.43
CA LEU A 292 -11.48 76.97 4.94
C LEU A 292 -10.35 75.94 4.77
N GLN A 293 -9.17 76.35 4.29
CA GLN A 293 -8.00 75.44 4.21
C GLN A 293 -7.48 74.98 5.58
N LYS A 294 -7.61 75.78 6.63
CA LYS A 294 -7.19 75.40 7.99
C LYS A 294 -8.20 74.47 8.68
N SER A 295 -9.48 74.59 8.34
CA SER A 295 -10.56 73.73 8.84
C SER A 295 -10.44 72.29 8.35
N ASP A 296 -10.13 72.09 7.05
CA ASP A 296 -10.01 70.76 6.45
C ASP A 296 -8.82 69.96 7.02
N LEU A 297 -7.67 70.62 7.24
CA LEU A 297 -6.50 69.98 7.84
C LEU A 297 -6.71 69.59 9.31
N ALA A 298 -7.55 70.34 10.03
CA ALA A 298 -7.92 70.03 11.42
C ALA A 298 -8.94 68.87 11.49
N ALA A 299 -9.91 68.81 10.57
CA ALA A 299 -10.88 67.73 10.48
C ALA A 299 -10.22 66.36 10.20
N GLN A 300 -9.21 66.32 9.31
CA GLN A 300 -8.46 65.09 9.01
C GLN A 300 -7.63 64.59 10.21
N ARG A 301 -7.12 65.49 11.07
CA ARG A 301 -6.38 65.12 12.30
C ARG A 301 -7.29 64.58 13.40
N VAL A 302 -8.54 65.05 13.49
CA VAL A 302 -9.53 64.55 14.45
C VAL A 302 -10.01 63.15 14.09
N VAL A 303 -10.26 62.88 12.79
CA VAL A 303 -10.68 61.55 12.32
C VAL A 303 -9.59 60.49 12.53
N THR A 304 -8.33 60.83 12.24
CA THR A 304 -7.19 59.92 12.47
C THR A 304 -6.92 59.69 13.96
N ALA A 305 -6.97 60.73 14.80
CA ALA A 305 -6.82 60.58 16.24
C ALA A 305 -7.95 59.77 16.90
N ALA A 306 -9.20 59.94 16.46
CA ALA A 306 -10.34 59.17 16.97
C ALA A 306 -10.25 57.67 16.65
N ALA A 307 -9.72 57.31 15.47
CA ALA A 307 -9.47 55.92 15.10
C ALA A 307 -8.36 55.28 15.95
N THR A 308 -7.29 56.02 16.26
CA THR A 308 -6.19 55.55 17.13
C THR A 308 -6.67 55.36 18.58
N VAL A 309 -7.51 56.28 19.10
CA VAL A 309 -8.07 56.18 20.45
C VAL A 309 -9.01 54.97 20.61
N ARG A 310 -9.83 54.64 19.60
CA ARG A 310 -10.64 53.41 19.64
C ARG A 310 -9.78 52.15 19.70
N ARG A 311 -8.74 52.07 18.85
CA ARG A 311 -7.83 50.92 18.82
C ARG A 311 -7.13 50.71 20.16
N LEU A 312 -6.63 51.78 20.78
CA LEU A 312 -5.97 51.71 22.09
C LEU A 312 -6.95 51.35 23.22
N ARG A 313 -8.22 51.79 23.17
CA ARG A 313 -9.24 51.37 24.15
C ARG A 313 -9.58 49.88 24.05
N ASP A 314 -9.67 49.35 22.84
CA ASP A 314 -9.92 47.92 22.62
C ASP A 314 -8.74 47.07 23.08
N GLU A 315 -7.51 47.55 22.90
CA GLU A 315 -6.29 46.89 23.37
C GLU A 315 -6.18 46.91 24.90
N ILE A 316 -6.50 48.06 25.55
CA ILE A 316 -6.56 48.17 27.01
C ILE A 316 -7.64 47.26 27.60
N ARG A 317 -8.81 47.13 26.95
CA ARG A 317 -9.88 46.23 27.39
C ARG A 317 -9.45 44.76 27.31
N ARG A 318 -8.81 44.34 26.20
CA ARG A 318 -8.28 42.97 26.07
C ARG A 318 -7.22 42.66 27.12
N VAL A 319 -6.33 43.61 27.40
CA VAL A 319 -5.29 43.44 28.44
C VAL A 319 -5.92 43.37 29.84
N ARG A 320 -6.97 44.15 30.12
CA ARG A 320 -7.69 44.08 31.41
C ARG A 320 -8.48 42.78 31.58
N GLU A 321 -9.15 42.28 30.54
CA GLU A 321 -9.86 41.00 30.57
C GLU A 321 -8.87 39.83 30.76
N ALA A 322 -7.72 39.87 30.08
CA ALA A 322 -6.65 38.89 30.27
C ALA A 322 -6.04 38.97 31.69
N TYR A 323 -5.86 40.18 32.24
CA TYR A 323 -5.36 40.35 33.61
C TYR A 323 -6.39 39.91 34.66
N ALA A 324 -7.68 40.16 34.44
CA ALA A 324 -8.75 39.72 35.34
C ALA A 324 -8.93 38.19 35.36
N SER A 325 -8.79 37.52 34.21
CA SER A 325 -8.82 36.05 34.17
C SER A 325 -7.60 35.43 34.88
N LEU A 326 -6.41 36.03 34.71
CA LEU A 326 -5.19 35.58 35.39
C LEU A 326 -5.19 35.90 36.90
N ALA A 327 -5.81 37.01 37.32
CA ALA A 327 -5.89 37.39 38.73
C ALA A 327 -6.94 36.57 39.51
N GLY A 328 -7.94 35.99 38.84
CA GLY A 328 -8.92 35.09 39.48
C GLY A 328 -8.38 33.69 39.80
N GLU A 329 -7.30 33.26 39.13
CA GLU A 329 -6.64 31.96 39.37
C GLU A 329 -5.50 32.03 40.39
N LEU A 330 -5.08 33.25 40.78
CA LEU A 330 -3.96 33.49 41.68
C LEU A 330 -4.47 34.09 43.00
N GLU A 331 -4.36 33.39 44.13
CA GLU A 331 -4.69 33.95 45.45
C GLU A 331 -3.73 35.10 45.87
N CYS A 332 -2.66 35.35 45.12
CA CYS A 332 -1.59 36.29 45.44
C CYS A 332 -1.09 37.04 44.20
N CYS A 333 -0.76 38.32 44.35
CA CYS A 333 -0.20 39.14 43.26
C CYS A 333 1.14 38.57 42.73
N PRO A 334 1.29 38.32 41.43
CA PRO A 334 2.50 37.71 40.85
C PRO A 334 3.73 38.63 40.84
N THR A 335 3.60 39.92 41.19
CA THR A 335 4.73 40.87 41.23
C THR A 335 5.28 41.10 42.64
N CYS A 336 4.44 41.01 43.68
CA CYS A 336 4.84 41.32 45.06
C CYS A 336 4.42 40.28 46.11
N GLY A 337 3.68 39.23 45.73
CA GLY A 337 3.34 38.09 46.61
C GLY A 337 2.31 38.37 47.70
N GLN A 338 1.67 39.53 47.72
CA GLN A 338 0.59 39.85 48.67
C GLN A 338 -0.75 39.25 48.22
N ARG A 339 -1.57 38.80 49.19
CA ARG A 339 -2.93 38.28 48.97
C ARG A 339 -3.82 39.37 48.36
N LEU A 340 -4.54 39.06 47.27
CA LEU A 340 -5.40 40.02 46.59
C LEU A 340 -6.64 40.35 47.45
N PRO A 341 -7.05 41.63 47.58
CA PRO A 341 -8.27 42.00 48.32
C PRO A 341 -9.53 41.42 47.66
N GLU A 342 -10.51 40.98 48.45
CA GLU A 342 -11.75 40.30 48.01
C GLU A 342 -12.71 41.19 47.18
N ASP A 343 -12.41 42.48 46.97
CA ASP A 343 -13.31 43.45 46.32
C ASP A 343 -13.16 43.55 44.79
N LEU A 344 -12.50 42.59 44.13
CA LEU A 344 -12.40 42.54 42.66
C LEU A 344 -13.58 41.83 41.97
N HIS A 345 -14.65 41.50 42.72
CA HIS A 345 -15.88 40.89 42.20
C HIS A 345 -17.05 41.85 42.01
N SER A 346 -16.82 43.17 41.98
CA SER A 346 -17.86 44.11 41.57
C SER A 346 -17.29 45.23 40.70
N ASP A 347 -17.40 45.05 39.39
CA ASP A 347 -18.25 45.94 38.60
C ASP A 347 -18.46 45.34 37.20
N ARG A 348 -19.68 45.57 36.68
CA ARG A 348 -20.15 45.16 35.35
C ARG A 348 -19.27 45.64 34.21
#